data_AF-A0A973TMN0-F1
#
_entry.id   AF-A0A973TMN0-F1
#
_cell.length_a   1.000
_cell.length_b   1.000
_cell.length_c   1.000
_cell.angle_alpha   90.00
_cell.angle_beta   90.00
_cell.angle_gamma   90.00
#
_symmetry.space_group_name_H-M   'P 1'
#
loop_
_entity.id
_entity.type
_entity.pdbx_description
1 polymer ?
#
loop_
_entity_poly.entity_id
_entity_poly.type
_entity_poly.pdbx_seq_one_letter_code
_entity_poly.pdbx_strand_id
1 'polypeptide(L)'
;MRKMFLAAMMAVAAVSAVPAHAGLFDKNPESAAQEAVKNNLLATTIWVDASWGFRNQGAANSLSRAHQAFATRGYKVVSVEPYIENGDLQGFFVTYQKP
;
A
#
# COMPACT_ATOMS: atom_id res chain seq x y z
N MET A 1 -16.01 46.10 16.11
CA MET A 1 -16.52 44.74 16.38
C MET A 1 -16.69 43.95 15.08
N ARG A 2 -15.61 43.74 14.31
CA ARG A 2 -15.67 43.12 12.96
C ARG A 2 -14.46 42.24 12.66
N LYS A 3 -13.81 41.76 13.73
CA LYS A 3 -12.60 40.93 13.66
C LYS A 3 -12.75 39.58 14.37
N MET A 4 -13.94 39.25 14.86
CA MET A 4 -14.18 37.99 15.58
C MET A 4 -14.96 36.94 14.78
N PHE A 5 -15.33 37.22 13.52
CA PHE A 5 -16.10 36.26 12.70
C PHE A 5 -15.25 35.47 11.70
N LEU A 6 -13.95 35.71 11.59
CA LEU A 6 -13.09 34.98 10.62
C LEU A 6 -12.35 33.77 11.20
N ALA A 7 -12.34 33.58 12.52
CA ALA A 7 -11.59 32.47 13.14
C ALA A 7 -12.35 31.13 13.14
N ALA A 8 -13.65 31.11 12.81
CA ALA A 8 -14.48 29.90 12.94
C ALA A 8 -14.57 29.05 11.66
N MET A 9 -14.10 29.53 10.50
CA MET A 9 -14.23 28.78 9.23
C MET A 9 -13.00 27.94 8.86
N MET A 10 -11.92 27.97 9.64
CA MET A 10 -10.66 27.31 9.29
C MET A 10 -10.40 25.99 10.05
N ALA A 11 -11.43 25.40 10.67
CA ALA A 11 -11.31 24.17 11.43
C ALA A 11 -11.85 22.90 10.72
N VAL A 12 -12.29 23.01 9.45
CA VAL A 12 -12.96 21.89 8.73
C VAL A 12 -12.01 21.12 7.79
N ALA A 13 -10.75 21.54 7.62
CA ALA A 13 -9.89 21.00 6.55
C ALA A 13 -8.87 19.93 6.98
N ALA A 14 -8.94 19.36 8.19
CA ALA A 14 -7.86 18.53 8.73
C ALA A 14 -8.20 17.05 9.01
N VAL A 15 -9.29 16.50 8.46
CA VAL A 15 -9.63 15.07 8.64
C VAL A 15 -9.97 14.40 7.31
N SER A 16 -9.01 14.41 6.40
CA SER A 16 -8.92 13.42 5.32
C SER A 16 -7.64 12.60 5.48
N ALA A 17 -7.41 12.11 6.70
CA ALA A 17 -6.55 10.95 6.89
C ALA A 17 -7.28 9.76 6.26
N VAL A 18 -7.04 9.53 4.97
CA VAL A 18 -7.44 8.31 4.29
C VAL A 18 -6.87 7.17 5.12
N PRO A 19 -7.69 6.31 5.74
CA PRO A 19 -7.16 5.16 6.44
C PRO A 19 -6.43 4.35 5.38
N ALA A 20 -5.10 4.29 5.52
CA ALA A 20 -4.31 3.28 4.86
C ALA A 20 -4.86 1.95 5.37
N HIS A 21 -5.78 1.36 4.59
CA HIS A 21 -6.31 0.05 4.89
C HIS A 21 -5.14 -0.90 4.73
N ALA A 22 -4.52 -1.28 5.84
CA ALA A 22 -3.62 -2.42 5.94
C ALA A 22 -4.46 -3.69 5.70
N GLY A 23 -4.83 -3.90 4.45
CA GLY A 23 -5.77 -4.94 4.01
C GLY A 23 -5.03 -6.23 3.71
N LEU A 24 -5.16 -7.19 4.63
CA LEU A 24 -4.95 -8.64 4.45
C LEU A 24 -3.58 -9.09 3.94
N PHE A 25 -2.73 -9.47 4.89
CA PHE A 25 -1.39 -10.01 4.69
C PHE A 25 -1.35 -11.43 4.07
N ASP A 26 -2.49 -12.10 3.89
CA ASP A 26 -2.62 -13.47 3.33
C ASP A 26 -3.22 -13.52 1.91
N LYS A 27 -3.54 -12.38 1.27
CA LYS A 27 -4.15 -12.37 -0.07
C LYS A 27 -3.09 -12.39 -1.16
N ASN A 28 -3.33 -13.18 -2.22
CA ASN A 28 -2.50 -13.07 -3.43
C ASN A 28 -2.60 -11.64 -4.00
N PRO A 29 -1.54 -11.12 -4.67
CA PRO A 29 -1.50 -9.71 -5.08
C PRO A 29 -2.65 -9.28 -6.00
N GLU A 30 -3.16 -10.20 -6.81
CA GLU A 30 -4.28 -9.95 -7.73
C GLU A 30 -5.58 -9.63 -6.98
N SER A 31 -5.88 -10.38 -5.92
CA SER A 31 -7.04 -10.16 -5.07
C SER A 31 -6.94 -8.84 -4.31
N ALA A 32 -5.75 -8.54 -3.77
CA ALA A 32 -5.50 -7.28 -3.07
C ALA A 32 -5.65 -6.06 -4.01
N ALA A 33 -5.14 -6.17 -5.24
CA ALA A 33 -5.28 -5.11 -6.24
C ALA A 33 -6.74 -4.94 -6.68
N GLN A 34 -7.49 -6.03 -6.87
CA GLN A 34 -8.92 -5.97 -7.18
C GLN A 34 -9.72 -5.34 -6.04
N GLU A 35 -9.40 -5.66 -4.79
CA GLU A 35 -10.05 -5.08 -3.61
C GLU A 35 -9.76 -3.57 -3.50
N ALA A 36 -8.52 -3.15 -3.76
CA ALA A 36 -8.16 -1.75 -3.78
C ALA A 36 -8.99 -0.96 -4.81
N VAL A 37 -9.21 -1.53 -6.01
CA VAL A 37 -10.11 -0.94 -7.02
C VAL A 37 -11.55 -0.93 -6.53
N LYS A 38 -12.06 -2.08 -6.04
CA LYS A 38 -13.45 -2.23 -5.58
C LYS A 38 -13.80 -1.21 -4.49
N ASN A 39 -12.88 -0.95 -3.58
CA ASN A 39 -13.07 -0.04 -2.45
C ASN A 39 -12.63 1.40 -2.76
N ASN A 40 -12.24 1.70 -4.01
CA ASN A 40 -11.74 3.03 -4.41
C ASN A 40 -10.62 3.56 -3.51
N LEU A 41 -9.69 2.68 -3.10
CA LEU A 41 -8.57 3.09 -2.27
C LEU A 41 -7.60 3.99 -3.06
N LEU A 42 -7.16 5.08 -2.45
CA LEU A 42 -6.13 5.95 -3.04
C LEU A 42 -4.74 5.36 -2.89
N ALA A 43 -4.50 4.67 -1.79
CA ALA A 43 -3.27 3.94 -1.50
C ALA A 43 -3.59 2.64 -0.77
N THR A 44 -2.72 1.63 -0.93
CA THR A 44 -2.81 0.36 -0.21
C THR A 44 -1.42 -0.23 -0.01
N THR A 45 -1.21 -0.87 1.14
CA THR A 45 0.04 -1.56 1.48
C THR A 45 -0.26 -3.03 1.63
N ILE A 46 0.52 -3.87 0.94
CA ILE A 46 0.40 -5.32 0.98
C ILE A 46 1.69 -5.97 1.47
N TRP A 47 1.57 -7.18 2.00
CA TRP A 47 2.71 -8.06 2.27
C TRP A 47 3.04 -8.87 1.01
N VAL A 48 4.34 -8.95 0.69
CA VAL A 48 4.88 -9.82 -0.36
C VAL A 48 5.93 -10.72 0.26
N ASP A 49 5.61 -12.00 0.35
CA ASP A 49 6.44 -13.03 0.95
C ASP A 49 7.71 -13.32 0.13
N ALA A 50 8.85 -13.48 0.83
CA ALA A 50 10.16 -13.81 0.23
C ALA A 50 10.58 -15.27 0.42
N SER A 51 9.79 -16.10 1.11
CA SER A 51 10.10 -17.48 1.47
C SER A 51 9.95 -18.47 0.31
N TRP A 52 9.24 -18.12 -0.76
CA TRP A 52 8.98 -19.07 -1.85
C TRP A 52 10.12 -19.19 -2.87
N GLY A 53 10.92 -20.25 -2.71
CA GLY A 53 11.86 -20.76 -3.72
C GLY A 53 13.29 -20.23 -3.56
N PHE A 54 14.23 -21.17 -3.40
CA PHE A 54 15.69 -21.01 -3.33
C PHE A 54 16.22 -19.61 -3.71
N ARG A 55 16.59 -18.84 -2.68
CA ARG A 55 17.48 -17.66 -2.66
C ARG A 55 17.42 -16.73 -3.89
N ASN A 56 16.86 -15.54 -3.67
CA ASN A 56 16.84 -14.34 -4.52
C ASN A 56 15.82 -14.32 -5.68
N GLN A 57 15.68 -15.40 -6.44
CA GLN A 57 14.79 -15.39 -7.62
C GLN A 57 13.31 -15.42 -7.23
N GLY A 58 12.97 -16.10 -6.13
CA GLY A 58 11.60 -16.19 -5.61
C GLY A 58 11.02 -14.82 -5.25
N ALA A 59 11.74 -14.08 -4.40
CA ALA A 59 11.34 -12.74 -3.96
C ALA A 59 11.17 -11.75 -5.13
N ALA A 60 12.12 -11.72 -6.07
CA ALA A 60 12.04 -10.85 -7.24
C ALA A 60 10.82 -11.18 -8.13
N ASN A 61 10.52 -12.47 -8.32
CA ASN A 61 9.34 -12.92 -9.06
C ASN A 61 8.04 -12.55 -8.34
N SER A 62 7.99 -12.72 -7.02
CA SER A 62 6.84 -12.34 -6.19
C SER A 62 6.56 -10.84 -6.26
N LEU A 63 7.60 -10.00 -6.12
CA LEU A 63 7.50 -8.55 -6.28
C LEU A 63 7.04 -8.16 -7.69
N SER A 64 7.65 -8.75 -8.74
CA SER A 64 7.27 -8.47 -10.14
C SER A 64 5.80 -8.78 -10.40
N ARG A 65 5.30 -9.92 -9.91
CA ARG A 65 3.88 -10.30 -10.01
C ARG A 65 2.99 -9.31 -9.28
N ALA A 66 3.37 -8.88 -8.08
CA ALA A 66 2.63 -7.89 -7.32
C ALA A 66 2.59 -6.53 -8.04
N HIS A 67 3.73 -6.06 -8.53
CA HIS A 67 3.81 -4.81 -9.27
C HIS A 67 2.93 -4.84 -10.52
N GLN A 68 2.95 -5.95 -11.27
CA GLN A 68 2.11 -6.13 -12.45
C GLN A 68 0.61 -6.09 -12.10
N ALA A 69 0.19 -6.78 -11.04
CA ALA A 69 -1.21 -6.80 -10.59
C ALA A 69 -1.74 -5.39 -10.28
N PHE A 70 -0.93 -4.54 -9.65
CA PHE A 70 -1.32 -3.16 -9.33
C PHE A 70 -1.20 -2.22 -10.54
N ALA A 71 -0.17 -2.38 -11.37
CA ALA A 71 0.06 -1.56 -12.55
C ALA A 71 -1.07 -1.67 -13.59
N THR A 72 -1.62 -2.88 -13.82
CA THR A 72 -2.76 -3.09 -14.72
C THR A 72 -4.04 -2.38 -14.26
N ARG A 73 -4.09 -1.95 -13.00
CA ARG A 73 -5.20 -1.23 -12.36
C ARG A 73 -4.92 0.25 -12.16
N GLY A 74 -3.82 0.75 -12.73
CA GLY A 74 -3.45 2.17 -12.70
C GLY A 74 -2.81 2.62 -11.39
N TYR A 75 -2.38 1.71 -10.51
CA TYR A 75 -1.59 2.06 -9.33
C TYR A 75 -0.10 2.06 -9.66
N LYS A 76 0.67 2.90 -8.98
CA LYS A 76 2.13 2.97 -9.05
C LYS A 76 2.72 2.52 -7.71
N VAL A 77 3.84 1.81 -7.76
CA VAL A 77 4.62 1.50 -6.56
C VAL A 77 5.25 2.79 -6.04
N VAL A 78 5.16 3.02 -4.73
CA VAL A 78 5.72 4.21 -4.07
C VAL A 78 6.67 3.89 -2.92
N SER A 79 6.57 2.70 -2.33
CA SER A 79 7.51 2.22 -1.30
C SER A 79 7.57 0.70 -1.31
N VAL A 80 8.77 0.17 -1.04
CA VAL A 80 9.08 -1.26 -0.88
C VAL A 80 10.01 -1.36 0.34
N GLU A 81 9.47 -1.79 1.47
CA GLU A 81 10.22 -1.92 2.73
C GLU A 81 10.47 -3.40 3.05
N PRO A 82 11.73 -3.85 3.18
CA PRO A 82 12.01 -5.23 3.59
C PRO A 82 11.68 -5.44 5.07
N TYR A 83 11.17 -6.62 5.40
CA TYR A 83 11.05 -7.10 6.78
C TYR A 83 12.03 -8.25 7.01
N ILE A 84 12.88 -8.08 8.01
CA ILE A 84 13.93 -9.02 8.39
C ILE A 84 13.64 -9.46 9.82
N GLU A 85 13.62 -10.77 10.02
CA GLU A 85 13.41 -11.38 11.33
C GLU A 85 14.52 -12.40 11.58
N ASN A 86 15.18 -12.29 12.73
CA ASN A 86 16.30 -13.16 13.12
C ASN A 86 17.46 -13.21 12.10
N GLY A 87 17.65 -12.15 11.31
CA GLY A 87 18.69 -12.06 10.28
C GLY A 87 18.28 -12.62 8.91
N ASP A 88 17.08 -13.18 8.80
CA ASP A 88 16.53 -13.71 7.55
C ASP A 88 15.51 -12.74 6.95
N LEU A 89 15.62 -12.50 5.65
CA LEU A 89 14.63 -11.75 4.89
C LEU A 89 13.34 -12.57 4.81
N GLN A 90 12.27 -12.05 5.42
CA GLN A 90 10.96 -12.71 5.44
C GLN A 90 10.08 -12.26 4.27
N GLY A 91 10.18 -10.99 3.88
CA GLY A 91 9.35 -10.42 2.83
C GLY A 91 9.42 -8.91 2.77
N PHE A 92 8.41 -8.30 2.15
CA PHE A 92 8.35 -6.87 1.89
C PHE A 92 6.95 -6.32 2.18
N PHE A 93 6.90 -5.14 2.79
CA PHE A 93 5.72 -4.28 2.73
C PHE A 93 5.82 -3.41 1.48
N VAL A 94 4.85 -3.54 0.58
CA VAL A 94 4.82 -2.78 -0.67
C VAL A 94 3.61 -1.89 -0.70
N THR A 95 3.85 -0.58 -0.86
CA THR A 95 2.79 0.42 -0.97
C THR A 95 2.59 0.83 -2.41
N TYR A 96 1.33 0.80 -2.85
CA TYR A 96 0.89 1.26 -4.15
C TYR A 96 -0.10 2.40 -4.02
N GLN A 97 -0.03 3.37 -4.93
CA GLN A 97 -0.86 4.57 -4.92
C GLN A 97 -1.39 4.88 -6.32
N LYS A 98 -2.64 5.35 -6.43
CA LYS A 98 -3.12 5.96 -7.67
C LYS A 98 -2.45 7.34 -7.88
N PRO A 99 -2.13 7.70 -9.14
CA PRO A 99 -1.63 9.04 -9.49
C PRO A 99 -2.56 10.17 -9.04
#